data_AF-A0A6C0E7M7-F1
#
_entry.id   AF-A0A6C0E7M7-F1
#
_cell.length_a   1.000
_cell.length_b   1.000
_cell.length_c   1.000
_cell.angle_alpha   90.00
_cell.angle_beta   90.00
_cell.angle_gamma   90.00
#
_symmetry.space_group_name_H-M   'P 1'
#
loop_
_entity.id
_entity.type
_entity.pdbx_description
1 polymer ?
#
loop_
_entity_poly.entity_id
_entity_poly.type
_entity_poly.pdbx_seq_one_letter_code
_entity_poly.pdbx_strand_id
1 'polypeptide(L)'
;MFIVFSNEKDEFFSLVSYTLVSIKSGLNSLDCVFYVNPPIDVALILDIFEWHEMRQLCYFRIVLSPKKYLKYGRTMFGQVTYHLDEYVLSDRYPILSVSTINKFDIKITKYYVFKLCIINKLDILEFLYNKKLLSVDQPSDCNNYPLDIASCHGHINVLKWLKNTCLPLKYGDNALILASGNGHVAVLEWWKNSGLELKYSEQALNRASMEGHINVLEWWKNSGLELKYENALNAASHNGHINVLEWWKNSGLELKYDEDALKWASYDGKVAVLEWWKNSGLELKYSKNILYDLYTKKQKNVLKWWKKSKLPLEYPSWTIYLYMKFFV
;
A
#
# COMPACT_ATOMS: atom_id res chain seq x y z
N MET A 1 0.53 36.00 -1.23
CA MET A 1 -0.43 34.94 -1.56
C MET A 1 0.29 33.62 -1.43
N PHE A 2 -0.26 32.66 -0.69
CA PHE A 2 0.31 31.31 -0.57
C PHE A 2 -0.82 30.28 -0.54
N ILE A 3 -0.47 29.01 -0.73
CA ILE A 3 -1.43 27.91 -0.89
C ILE A 3 -1.41 27.04 0.35
N VAL A 4 -2.59 26.67 0.82
CA VAL A 4 -2.77 25.68 1.89
C VAL A 4 -3.66 24.56 1.38
N PHE A 5 -3.45 23.35 1.89
CA PHE A 5 -4.30 22.21 1.61
C PHE A 5 -5.25 21.98 2.78
N SER A 6 -6.41 21.39 2.52
CA SER A 6 -7.39 21.08 3.56
C SER A 6 -8.12 19.78 3.29
N ASN A 7 -8.56 19.14 4.38
CA ASN A 7 -9.48 18.01 4.32
C ASN A 7 -10.95 18.46 4.33
N GLU A 8 -11.88 17.51 4.33
CA GLU A 8 -13.32 17.80 4.38
C GLU A 8 -13.76 18.61 5.62
N LYS A 9 -13.02 18.48 6.73
CA LYS A 9 -13.28 19.12 8.01
C LYS A 9 -12.65 20.52 8.15
N ASP A 10 -12.06 21.06 7.07
CA ASP A 10 -11.27 22.30 7.09
C ASP A 10 -10.09 22.26 8.10
N GLU A 11 -9.53 21.09 8.33
CA GLU A 11 -8.19 21.00 8.94
C GLU A 11 -7.17 21.35 7.86
N PHE A 12 -6.32 22.33 8.13
CA PHE A 12 -5.39 22.87 7.14
C PHE A 12 -4.01 22.25 7.29
N PHE A 13 -3.35 22.10 6.15
CA PHE A 13 -2.06 21.47 6.02
C PHE A 13 -1.17 22.32 5.11
N SER A 14 0.02 22.66 5.60
CA SER A 14 1.04 23.34 4.79
C SER A 14 2.07 22.32 4.32
N LEU A 15 2.44 22.38 3.04
CA LEU A 15 3.61 21.68 2.51
C LEU A 15 4.83 22.57 2.76
N VAL A 16 5.54 22.32 3.85
CA VAL A 16 6.86 22.91 4.04
C VAL A 16 7.88 21.81 4.23
N SER A 17 8.88 21.76 3.35
CA SER A 17 9.96 20.75 3.41
C SER A 17 9.45 19.34 3.70
N TYR A 18 8.43 18.88 2.95
CA TYR A 18 7.81 17.55 3.08
C TYR A 18 7.22 17.22 4.46
N THR A 19 7.04 18.21 5.33
CA THR A 19 6.46 18.04 6.67
C THR A 19 5.08 18.67 6.70
N LEU A 20 4.08 17.89 7.05
CA LEU A 20 2.70 18.33 7.18
C LEU A 20 2.52 18.99 8.55
N VAL A 21 2.22 20.27 8.59
CA VAL A 21 1.84 20.94 9.84
C VAL A 21 0.32 21.08 9.85
N SER A 22 -0.35 20.36 10.76
CA SER A 22 -1.78 20.53 11.04
C SER A 22 -2.01 21.89 11.68
N ILE A 23 -2.86 22.70 11.07
CA ILE A 23 -3.19 24.03 11.56
C ILE A 23 -4.64 24.03 12.03
N LYS A 24 -4.87 24.35 13.31
CA LYS A 24 -6.21 24.45 13.87
C LYS A 24 -6.86 25.76 13.45
N SER A 25 -8.08 25.69 12.94
CA SER A 25 -8.91 26.87 12.69
C SER A 25 -9.45 27.44 14.00
N GLY A 26 -9.10 28.68 14.30
CA GLY A 26 -9.78 29.54 15.28
C GLY A 26 -9.94 30.92 14.64
N LEU A 27 -11.10 31.56 14.83
CA LEU A 27 -11.48 32.86 14.25
C LEU A 27 -10.27 33.81 14.13
N ASN A 28 -9.86 34.07 12.87
CA ASN A 28 -8.88 35.07 12.44
C ASN A 28 -7.40 34.87 12.81
N SER A 29 -6.95 33.73 13.34
CA SER A 29 -5.51 33.46 13.41
C SER A 29 -5.15 32.13 12.76
N LEU A 30 -4.23 32.19 11.79
CA LEU A 30 -3.50 31.03 11.32
C LEU A 30 -2.20 31.04 12.14
N ASP A 31 -2.17 30.32 13.26
CA ASP A 31 -0.90 30.07 13.98
C ASP A 31 -0.07 29.11 13.13
N CYS A 32 0.58 29.68 12.12
CA CYS A 32 1.35 28.95 11.14
C CYS A 32 2.82 29.26 11.29
N VAL A 33 3.61 28.20 11.27
CA VAL A 33 5.04 28.30 11.00
C VAL A 33 5.21 28.04 9.51
N PHE A 34 5.27 29.10 8.70
CA PHE A 34 5.69 28.96 7.30
C PHE A 34 7.22 29.00 7.23
N TYR A 35 7.83 28.07 6.52
CA TYR A 35 9.22 28.21 6.09
C TYR A 35 9.17 28.65 4.63
N VAL A 36 9.36 29.94 4.40
CA VAL A 36 9.33 30.50 3.06
C VAL A 36 10.75 30.46 2.51
N ASN A 37 10.96 29.66 1.46
CA ASN A 37 11.94 30.05 0.43
C ASN A 37 11.23 30.98 -0.58
N PRO A 38 11.97 31.89 -1.26
CA PRO A 38 11.47 33.12 -1.89
C PRO A 38 10.41 32.86 -2.99
N PRO A 39 9.69 33.90 -3.48
CA PRO A 39 8.35 33.74 -4.03
C PRO A 39 8.38 32.75 -5.19
N ILE A 40 7.78 31.59 -4.96
CA ILE A 40 7.70 30.53 -5.95
C ILE A 40 7.03 31.13 -7.18
N ASP A 41 7.73 31.12 -8.30
CA ASP A 41 7.12 31.21 -9.62
C ASP A 41 6.19 29.99 -9.71
N VAL A 42 4.89 30.21 -9.49
CA VAL A 42 3.90 29.18 -9.16
C VAL A 42 3.49 28.40 -10.41
N ALA A 43 4.44 27.71 -11.04
CA ALA A 43 4.11 26.46 -11.72
C ALA A 43 3.72 25.48 -10.60
N LEU A 44 2.44 25.44 -10.26
CA LEU A 44 1.87 24.73 -9.12
C LEU A 44 2.16 23.22 -9.27
N ILE A 45 3.26 22.76 -8.66
CA ILE A 45 3.62 21.36 -8.64
C ILE A 45 2.80 20.71 -7.53
N LEU A 46 1.70 20.04 -7.90
CA LEU A 46 1.00 19.14 -7.00
C LEU A 46 1.79 17.82 -6.89
N ASP A 47 2.99 17.87 -6.32
CA ASP A 47 3.73 16.67 -5.90
C ASP A 47 3.12 16.13 -4.61
N ILE A 48 1.90 15.61 -4.75
CA ILE A 48 1.17 14.95 -3.68
C ILE A 48 1.69 13.52 -3.62
N PHE A 49 2.88 13.37 -3.05
CA PHE A 49 3.45 12.06 -2.78
C PHE A 49 2.71 11.40 -1.61
N GLU A 50 2.61 10.08 -1.66
CA GLU A 50 2.01 9.26 -0.62
C GLU A 50 2.75 9.41 0.71
N TRP A 51 2.19 10.24 1.60
CA TRP A 51 2.34 10.07 3.04
C TRP A 51 0.97 9.69 3.59
N HIS A 52 0.92 8.83 4.60
CA HIS A 52 -0.34 8.38 5.21
C HIS A 52 -1.25 9.55 5.62
N GLU A 53 -0.66 10.69 5.97
CA GLU A 53 -1.36 11.91 6.35
C GLU A 53 -1.98 12.66 5.15
N MET A 54 -1.44 12.47 3.94
CA MET A 54 -1.92 13.09 2.69
C MET A 54 -3.21 12.45 2.15
N ARG A 55 -3.64 11.31 2.70
CA ARG A 55 -4.92 10.66 2.32
C ARG A 55 -6.14 11.52 2.64
N GLN A 56 -5.99 12.50 3.53
CA GLN A 56 -7.07 13.37 3.96
C GLN A 56 -7.20 14.63 3.10
N LEU A 57 -6.19 14.96 2.27
CA LEU A 57 -6.22 16.18 1.47
C LEU A 57 -7.25 16.07 0.34
N CYS A 58 -8.21 17.01 0.35
CA CYS A 58 -9.31 17.05 -0.61
C CYS A 58 -9.26 18.34 -1.46
N TYR A 59 -8.86 19.44 -0.84
CA TYR A 59 -8.89 20.77 -1.43
C TYR A 59 -7.56 21.49 -1.26
N PHE A 60 -7.23 22.38 -2.19
CA PHE A 60 -6.34 23.48 -1.89
C PHE A 60 -7.11 24.80 -1.86
N ARG A 61 -6.61 25.74 -1.09
CA ARG A 61 -7.14 27.09 -0.96
C ARG A 61 -6.01 28.09 -1.06
N ILE A 62 -6.35 29.27 -1.53
CA ILE A 62 -5.46 30.41 -1.63
C ILE A 62 -5.64 31.26 -0.38
N VAL A 63 -4.54 31.57 0.29
CA VAL A 63 -4.50 32.49 1.41
C VAL A 63 -4.07 33.86 0.91
N LEU A 64 -4.97 34.83 1.06
CA LEU A 64 -4.78 36.23 0.74
C LEU A 64 -4.57 36.98 2.06
N SER A 65 -3.38 37.55 2.27
CA SER A 65 -3.18 38.46 3.40
C SER A 65 -3.25 39.90 2.92
N PRO A 66 -4.14 40.74 3.48
CA PRO A 66 -4.32 42.13 3.07
C PRO A 66 -3.17 43.05 3.51
N LYS A 67 -2.27 42.60 4.39
CA LYS A 67 -1.17 43.41 4.93
C LYS A 67 0.18 42.68 4.86
N LYS A 68 1.28 43.42 4.66
CA LYS A 68 2.68 42.92 4.65
C LYS A 68 3.20 42.47 6.04
N TYR A 69 2.33 42.12 6.99
CA TYR A 69 2.76 41.80 8.35
C TYR A 69 3.10 40.31 8.47
N LEU A 70 4.33 40.00 8.09
CA LEU A 70 5.03 38.79 8.49
C LEU A 70 5.63 39.06 9.88
N LYS A 71 4.97 38.65 10.97
CA LYS A 71 5.64 38.66 12.28
C LYS A 71 6.73 37.59 12.24
N TYR A 72 7.98 38.06 12.22
CA TYR A 72 9.18 37.24 12.17
C TYR A 72 9.48 36.61 13.53
N GLY A 73 9.45 35.29 13.60
CA GLY A 73 9.94 34.52 14.74
C GLY A 73 11.12 33.63 14.32
N ARG A 74 12.03 33.34 15.26
CA ARG A 74 12.98 32.23 15.12
C ARG A 74 12.66 31.18 16.19
N THR A 75 12.48 29.92 15.80
CA THR A 75 12.37 28.81 16.76
C THR A 75 13.71 28.58 17.46
N MET A 76 13.71 27.82 18.57
CA MET A 76 14.94 27.41 19.26
C MET A 76 15.94 26.69 18.36
N PHE A 77 15.49 26.10 17.24
CA PHE A 77 16.32 25.42 16.25
C PHE A 77 16.71 26.31 15.05
N GLY A 78 16.54 27.64 15.16
CA GLY A 78 16.94 28.60 14.12
C GLY A 78 15.98 28.69 12.93
N GLN A 79 14.81 28.06 12.99
CA GLN A 79 13.85 28.06 11.90
C GLN A 79 13.04 29.35 11.90
N VAL A 80 12.85 29.96 10.72
CA VAL A 80 12.08 31.20 10.57
C VAL A 80 10.58 30.85 10.56
N THR A 81 9.81 31.54 11.38
CA THR A 81 8.34 31.42 11.45
C THR A 81 7.69 32.75 11.08
N TYR A 82 6.48 32.65 10.51
CA TYR A 82 5.72 33.81 10.05
C TYR A 82 4.28 33.73 10.55
N HIS A 83 3.90 34.63 11.45
CA HIS A 83 2.51 34.73 11.91
C HIS A 83 1.72 35.75 11.07
N LEU A 84 0.48 35.39 10.73
CA LEU A 84 -0.46 36.24 10.01
C LEU A 84 -1.66 36.54 10.90
N ASP A 85 -1.76 37.81 11.30
CA ASP A 85 -2.83 38.31 12.18
C ASP A 85 -4.18 38.44 11.44
N GLU A 86 -4.17 38.62 10.11
CA GLU A 86 -5.37 38.72 9.26
C GLU A 86 -5.12 38.04 7.91
N TYR A 87 -6.04 37.15 7.50
CA TYR A 87 -6.03 36.50 6.20
C TYR A 87 -7.46 36.22 5.70
N VAL A 88 -7.61 36.14 4.40
CA VAL A 88 -8.84 35.71 3.71
C VAL A 88 -8.51 34.42 2.97
N LEU A 89 -9.31 33.38 3.23
CA LEU A 89 -9.25 32.14 2.46
C LEU A 89 -10.14 32.26 1.22
N SER A 90 -9.65 31.77 0.10
CA SER A 90 -10.49 31.53 -1.06
C SER A 90 -11.51 30.42 -0.81
N ASP A 91 -12.37 30.23 -1.80
CA ASP A 91 -13.18 29.03 -1.96
C ASP A 91 -12.33 27.75 -1.95
N ARG A 92 -12.98 26.61 -1.67
CA ARG A 92 -12.40 25.28 -1.78
C ARG A 92 -12.19 24.93 -3.25
N TYR A 93 -10.94 24.64 -3.64
CA TYR A 93 -10.64 24.10 -4.96
C TYR A 93 -10.29 22.61 -4.85
N PRO A 94 -11.14 21.70 -5.36
CA PRO A 94 -10.85 20.27 -5.31
C PRO A 94 -9.56 19.97 -6.06
N ILE A 95 -8.63 19.29 -5.40
CA ILE A 95 -7.29 18.98 -5.94
C ILE A 95 -7.40 18.12 -7.20
N LEU A 96 -8.37 17.20 -7.20
CA LEU A 96 -8.62 16.21 -8.24
C LEU A 96 -9.86 16.63 -9.04
N SER A 97 -9.76 17.76 -9.75
CA SER A 97 -10.84 18.30 -10.59
C SER A 97 -10.31 19.01 -11.83
N VAL A 98 -10.97 18.77 -12.96
CA VAL A 98 -10.72 19.46 -14.24
C VAL A 98 -10.92 20.98 -14.11
N SER A 99 -11.91 21.43 -13.33
CA SER A 99 -12.16 22.87 -13.14
C SER A 99 -10.99 23.57 -12.46
N THR A 100 -10.40 22.89 -11.48
CA THR A 100 -9.23 23.37 -10.75
C THR A 100 -7.98 23.38 -11.63
N ILE A 101 -7.75 22.32 -12.41
CA ILE A 101 -6.63 22.25 -13.35
C ILE A 101 -6.67 23.40 -14.37
N ASN A 102 -7.84 23.65 -14.97
CA ASN A 102 -8.02 24.75 -15.93
C ASN A 102 -7.82 26.14 -15.31
N LYS A 103 -8.19 26.31 -14.03
CA LYS A 103 -8.14 27.61 -13.36
C LYS A 103 -6.73 28.05 -12.99
N PHE A 104 -5.83 27.10 -12.68
CA PHE A 104 -4.55 27.41 -12.02
C PHE A 104 -3.30 26.95 -12.79
N ASP A 105 -3.43 26.54 -14.05
CA ASP A 105 -2.31 26.06 -14.89
C ASP A 105 -1.38 25.09 -14.14
N ILE A 106 -1.99 24.08 -13.52
CA ILE A 106 -1.32 23.17 -12.61
C ILE A 106 -0.33 22.31 -13.38
N LYS A 107 0.93 22.29 -12.94
CA LYS A 107 1.95 21.40 -13.52
C LYS A 107 1.61 19.96 -13.16
N ILE A 108 1.29 19.16 -14.17
CA ILE A 108 0.96 17.74 -14.00
C ILE A 108 2.25 16.93 -13.84
N THR A 109 2.39 16.28 -12.70
CA THR A 109 3.51 15.38 -12.43
C THR A 109 3.09 13.92 -12.56
N LYS A 110 4.07 13.01 -12.65
CA LYS A 110 3.81 11.56 -12.67
C LYS A 110 3.02 11.11 -11.44
N TYR A 111 3.25 11.73 -10.27
CA TYR A 111 2.54 11.41 -9.03
C TYR A 111 1.07 11.81 -9.08
N TYR A 112 0.75 12.93 -9.73
CA TYR A 112 -0.64 13.32 -9.98
C TYR A 112 -1.34 12.26 -10.84
N VAL A 113 -0.71 11.83 -11.93
CA VAL A 113 -1.25 10.76 -12.81
C VAL A 113 -1.40 9.44 -12.06
N PHE A 114 -0.43 9.06 -11.24
CA PHE A 114 -0.50 7.86 -10.41
C PHE A 114 -1.66 7.93 -9.42
N LYS A 115 -1.84 9.07 -8.75
CA LYS A 115 -2.97 9.29 -7.86
C LYS A 115 -4.29 9.10 -8.59
N LEU A 116 -4.45 9.66 -9.79
CA LEU A 116 -5.65 9.47 -10.63
C LEU A 116 -5.89 8.00 -10.99
N CYS A 117 -4.82 7.24 -11.28
CA CYS A 117 -4.91 5.81 -11.53
C CYS A 117 -5.37 5.05 -10.27
N ILE A 118 -4.80 5.35 -9.09
CA ILE A 118 -5.16 4.74 -7.80
C ILE A 118 -6.65 4.91 -7.47
N ILE A 119 -7.19 6.11 -7.73
CA ILE A 119 -8.57 6.47 -7.36
C ILE A 119 -9.57 6.30 -8.52
N ASN A 120 -9.13 5.80 -9.68
CA ASN A 120 -9.97 5.61 -10.87
C ASN A 120 -10.65 6.89 -11.40
N LYS A 121 -9.91 8.01 -11.46
CA LYS A 121 -10.41 9.27 -12.04
C LYS A 121 -10.16 9.34 -13.55
N LEU A 122 -10.89 8.50 -14.28
CA LEU A 122 -10.78 8.37 -15.73
C LEU A 122 -11.14 9.65 -16.48
N ASP A 123 -12.12 10.41 -15.98
CA ASP A 123 -12.54 11.71 -16.50
C ASP A 123 -11.39 12.72 -16.55
N ILE A 124 -10.60 12.78 -15.48
CA ILE A 124 -9.44 13.67 -15.41
C ILE A 124 -8.29 13.13 -16.28
N LEU A 125 -8.06 11.81 -16.28
CA LEU A 125 -7.05 11.19 -17.14
C LEU A 125 -7.31 11.48 -18.62
N GLU A 126 -8.56 11.34 -19.07
CA GLU A 126 -9.00 11.65 -20.43
C GLU A 126 -8.84 13.15 -20.75
N PHE A 127 -9.23 14.02 -19.82
CA PHE A 127 -9.01 15.46 -19.96
C PHE A 127 -7.52 15.81 -20.15
N LEU A 128 -6.64 15.23 -19.32
CA LEU A 128 -5.20 15.44 -19.40
C LEU A 128 -4.59 14.90 -20.69
N TYR A 129 -5.06 13.74 -21.17
CA TYR A 129 -4.67 13.16 -22.45
C TYR A 129 -5.03 14.07 -23.63
N ASN A 130 -6.28 14.56 -23.66
CA ASN A 130 -6.77 15.45 -24.73
C ASN A 130 -6.00 16.78 -24.76
N LYS A 131 -5.51 17.26 -23.61
CA LYS A 131 -4.66 18.45 -23.49
C LYS A 131 -3.17 18.19 -23.77
N LYS A 132 -2.78 16.94 -24.05
CA LYS A 132 -1.37 16.52 -24.22
C LYS A 132 -0.49 16.86 -23.00
N LEU A 133 -1.07 16.77 -21.81
CA LEU A 133 -0.39 17.05 -20.53
C LEU A 133 0.18 15.81 -19.84
N LEU A 134 0.05 14.63 -20.47
CA LEU A 134 0.57 13.37 -19.93
C LEU A 134 1.96 13.06 -20.51
N SER A 135 2.92 12.77 -19.64
CA SER A 135 4.19 12.14 -19.99
C SER A 135 4.34 10.82 -19.25
N VAL A 136 4.76 9.77 -19.96
CA VAL A 136 4.86 8.37 -19.45
C VAL A 136 6.31 7.95 -19.19
N ASP A 137 7.23 8.90 -19.13
CA ASP A 137 8.65 8.61 -19.29
C ASP A 137 9.44 8.27 -18.03
N GLN A 138 8.82 8.23 -16.86
CA GLN A 138 9.62 8.07 -15.63
C GLN A 138 9.04 7.06 -14.65
N PRO A 139 9.71 5.91 -14.44
CA PRO A 139 9.43 5.09 -13.26
C PRO A 139 9.62 5.92 -11.98
N SER A 140 8.84 5.60 -10.95
CA SER A 140 9.12 6.04 -9.58
C SER A 140 10.13 5.10 -8.91
N ASP A 141 10.54 5.45 -7.69
CA ASP A 141 11.46 4.67 -6.85
C ASP A 141 10.99 3.23 -6.56
N CYS A 142 9.74 2.88 -6.92
CA CYS A 142 9.17 1.54 -6.81
C CYS A 142 8.92 0.83 -8.16
N ASN A 143 9.45 1.33 -9.29
CA ASN A 143 9.29 0.76 -10.64
C ASN A 143 7.83 0.53 -11.10
N ASN A 144 6.84 1.14 -10.45
CA ASN A 144 5.44 0.91 -10.78
C ASN A 144 4.96 1.92 -11.84
N TYR A 145 4.52 1.39 -12.98
CA TYR A 145 3.91 2.16 -14.07
C TYR A 145 2.39 2.31 -13.86
N PRO A 146 1.70 3.21 -14.60
CA PRO A 146 0.24 3.34 -14.53
C PRO A 146 -0.52 2.02 -14.69
N LEU A 147 -0.03 1.10 -15.54
CA LEU A 147 -0.60 -0.23 -15.71
C LEU A 147 -0.45 -1.10 -14.45
N ASP A 148 0.70 -1.05 -13.77
CA ASP A 148 0.92 -1.78 -12.52
C ASP A 148 0.01 -1.24 -11.41
N ILE A 149 -0.11 0.09 -11.32
CA ILE A 149 -0.96 0.77 -10.34
C ILE A 149 -2.43 0.43 -10.56
N ALA A 150 -2.91 0.51 -11.81
CA ALA A 150 -4.28 0.16 -12.15
C ALA A 150 -4.55 -1.33 -11.89
N SER A 151 -3.57 -2.20 -12.12
CA SER A 151 -3.66 -3.64 -11.83
C SER A 151 -3.74 -3.92 -10.33
N CYS A 152 -2.94 -3.20 -9.53
CA CYS A 152 -2.92 -3.27 -8.07
C CYS A 152 -4.26 -2.90 -7.44
N HIS A 153 -5.00 -1.94 -8.03
CA HIS A 153 -6.26 -1.42 -7.49
C HIS A 153 -7.52 -1.94 -8.19
N GLY A 154 -7.38 -2.85 -9.16
CA GLY A 154 -8.54 -3.47 -9.80
C GLY A 154 -9.21 -2.63 -10.90
N HIS A 155 -8.56 -1.57 -11.38
CA HIS A 155 -9.19 -0.56 -12.24
C HIS A 155 -9.12 -0.91 -13.73
N ILE A 156 -9.98 -1.83 -14.14
CA ILE A 156 -10.07 -2.31 -15.54
C ILE A 156 -10.35 -1.17 -16.52
N ASN A 157 -11.14 -0.16 -16.12
CA ASN A 157 -11.44 0.97 -16.99
C ASN A 157 -10.18 1.78 -17.33
N VAL A 158 -9.28 1.98 -16.36
CA VAL A 158 -7.99 2.63 -16.58
C VAL A 158 -7.09 1.76 -17.46
N LEU A 159 -7.07 0.43 -17.25
CA LEU A 159 -6.30 -0.49 -18.11
C LEU A 159 -6.77 -0.46 -19.57
N LYS A 160 -8.08 -0.54 -19.80
CA LYS A 160 -8.69 -0.43 -21.13
C LYS A 160 -8.38 0.92 -21.77
N TRP A 161 -8.51 2.00 -21.00
CA TRP A 161 -8.22 3.34 -21.48
C TRP A 161 -6.74 3.49 -21.88
N LEU A 162 -5.80 3.13 -21.00
CA LEU A 162 -4.36 3.17 -21.29
C LEU A 162 -4.04 2.42 -22.58
N LYS A 163 -4.56 1.20 -22.74
CA LYS A 163 -4.36 0.38 -23.95
C LYS A 163 -4.89 1.03 -25.23
N ASN A 164 -5.99 1.77 -25.14
CA ASN A 164 -6.61 2.44 -26.28
C ASN A 164 -6.00 3.81 -26.57
N THR A 165 -5.19 4.36 -25.66
CA THR A 165 -4.44 5.59 -25.92
C THR A 165 -3.17 5.30 -26.73
N CYS A 166 -2.73 6.26 -27.55
CA CYS A 166 -1.42 6.21 -28.22
C CYS A 166 -0.23 6.45 -27.26
N LEU A 167 -0.42 6.29 -25.94
CA LEU A 167 0.65 6.43 -24.96
C LEU A 167 1.51 5.16 -24.95
N PRO A 168 2.84 5.28 -24.80
CA PRO A 168 3.71 4.14 -24.56
C PRO A 168 3.22 3.28 -23.37
N LEU A 169 2.88 2.01 -23.65
CA LEU A 169 2.50 1.03 -22.64
C LEU A 169 3.74 0.46 -21.97
N LYS A 170 4.19 1.10 -20.89
CA LYS A 170 5.24 0.59 -20.03
C LYS A 170 4.62 -0.09 -18.81
N TYR A 171 5.14 -1.26 -18.45
CA TYR A 171 4.75 -2.03 -17.27
C TYR A 171 5.89 -2.96 -16.85
N GLY A 172 5.96 -3.23 -15.55
CA GLY A 172 6.95 -4.16 -14.99
C GLY A 172 6.38 -5.57 -14.81
N ASP A 173 7.13 -6.40 -14.09
CA ASP A 173 6.71 -7.76 -13.76
C ASP A 173 5.70 -7.80 -12.59
N ASN A 174 5.36 -6.63 -12.06
CA ASN A 174 4.52 -6.46 -10.88
C ASN A 174 3.03 -6.46 -11.17
N ALA A 175 2.56 -6.15 -12.38
CA ALA A 175 1.12 -6.00 -12.66
C ALA A 175 0.30 -7.24 -12.25
N LEU A 176 0.69 -8.43 -12.72
CA LEU A 176 0.01 -9.69 -12.40
C LEU A 176 0.22 -10.12 -10.94
N ILE A 177 1.39 -9.81 -10.35
CA ILE A 177 1.70 -10.09 -8.94
C ILE A 177 0.79 -9.26 -8.03
N LEU A 178 0.67 -7.95 -8.31
CA LEU A 178 -0.15 -7.01 -7.55
C LEU A 178 -1.65 -7.31 -7.73
N ALA A 179 -2.11 -7.62 -8.94
CA ALA A 179 -3.49 -8.03 -9.18
C ALA A 179 -3.82 -9.33 -8.43
N SER A 180 -2.88 -10.29 -8.39
CA SER A 180 -3.07 -11.56 -7.68
C SER A 180 -3.13 -11.37 -6.16
N GLY A 181 -2.20 -10.58 -5.62
CA GLY A 181 -2.15 -10.26 -4.19
C GLY A 181 -3.31 -9.40 -3.69
N ASN A 182 -3.99 -8.64 -4.57
CA ASN A 182 -5.17 -7.83 -4.19
C ASN A 182 -6.51 -8.46 -4.62
N GLY A 183 -6.50 -9.70 -5.12
CA GLY A 183 -7.74 -10.45 -5.37
C GLY A 183 -8.47 -10.09 -6.69
N HIS A 184 -7.78 -9.44 -7.63
CA HIS A 184 -8.39 -8.84 -8.82
C HIS A 184 -8.45 -9.78 -10.04
N VAL A 185 -9.29 -10.82 -9.96
CA VAL A 185 -9.50 -11.80 -11.06
C VAL A 185 -9.84 -11.12 -12.40
N ALA A 186 -10.71 -10.11 -12.40
CA ALA A 186 -11.12 -9.45 -13.63
C ALA A 186 -9.99 -8.63 -14.29
N VAL A 187 -8.98 -8.18 -13.52
CA VAL A 187 -7.75 -7.61 -14.06
C VAL A 187 -6.87 -8.70 -14.67
N LEU A 188 -6.72 -9.85 -14.00
CA LEU A 188 -5.97 -10.99 -14.54
C LEU A 188 -6.55 -11.48 -15.87
N GLU A 189 -7.87 -11.57 -15.95
CA GLU A 189 -8.59 -11.92 -17.18
C GLU A 189 -8.39 -10.86 -18.27
N TRP A 190 -8.39 -9.56 -17.92
CA TRP A 190 -8.09 -8.51 -18.88
C TRP A 190 -6.67 -8.63 -19.42
N TRP A 191 -5.67 -8.88 -18.57
CA TRP A 191 -4.28 -9.06 -18.99
C TRP A 191 -4.13 -10.24 -19.93
N LYS A 192 -4.71 -11.39 -19.59
CA LYS A 192 -4.71 -12.60 -20.43
C LYS A 192 -5.26 -12.34 -21.84
N ASN A 193 -6.30 -11.50 -21.95
CA ASN A 193 -6.93 -11.15 -23.23
C ASN A 193 -6.39 -9.85 -23.86
N SER A 194 -5.41 -9.20 -23.24
CA SER A 194 -4.92 -7.90 -23.69
C SER A 194 -4.01 -8.01 -24.92
N GLY A 195 -3.40 -9.17 -25.19
CA GLY A 195 -2.34 -9.32 -26.19
C GLY A 195 -1.02 -8.68 -25.78
N LEU A 196 -0.90 -8.18 -24.55
CA LEU A 196 0.36 -7.75 -23.95
C LEU A 196 1.13 -8.98 -23.44
N GLU A 197 2.45 -8.88 -23.40
CA GLU A 197 3.31 -9.91 -22.81
C GLU A 197 2.96 -10.09 -21.33
N LEU A 198 2.72 -11.33 -20.91
CA LEU A 198 2.37 -11.67 -19.53
C LEU A 198 3.65 -11.91 -18.72
N LYS A 199 4.00 -10.96 -17.86
CA LYS A 199 5.17 -11.04 -16.97
C LYS A 199 4.73 -11.34 -15.55
N TYR A 200 5.15 -12.48 -15.03
CA TYR A 200 4.84 -12.91 -13.66
C TYR A 200 5.84 -13.95 -13.16
N SER A 201 5.93 -14.05 -11.83
CA SER A 201 6.77 -15.00 -11.10
C SER A 201 5.96 -15.78 -10.07
N GLU A 202 6.65 -16.62 -9.29
CA GLU A 202 6.06 -17.36 -8.18
C GLU A 202 5.36 -16.46 -7.14
N GLN A 203 5.72 -15.18 -7.10
CA GLN A 203 5.11 -14.19 -6.23
C GLN A 203 3.61 -13.98 -6.50
N ALA A 204 3.10 -14.26 -7.69
CA ALA A 204 1.67 -14.12 -7.99
C ALA A 204 0.81 -15.07 -7.13
N LEU A 205 1.13 -16.37 -7.16
CA LEU A 205 0.45 -17.41 -6.38
C LEU A 205 0.82 -17.35 -4.90
N ASN A 206 2.07 -17.01 -4.56
CA ASN A 206 2.49 -16.82 -3.17
C ASN A 206 1.71 -15.68 -2.51
N ARG A 207 1.57 -14.50 -3.15
CA ARG A 207 0.80 -13.37 -2.60
C ARG A 207 -0.69 -13.63 -2.56
N ALA A 208 -1.27 -14.25 -3.60
CA ALA A 208 -2.68 -14.66 -3.55
C ALA A 208 -2.96 -15.60 -2.37
N SER A 209 -2.02 -16.50 -2.05
CA SER A 209 -2.12 -17.39 -0.90
C SER A 209 -1.93 -16.66 0.43
N MET A 210 -0.97 -15.72 0.46
CA MET A 210 -0.68 -14.86 1.60
C MET A 210 -1.87 -13.97 1.98
N GLU A 211 -2.63 -13.48 1.01
CA GLU A 211 -3.75 -12.54 1.23
C GLU A 211 -5.12 -13.22 1.23
N GLY A 212 -5.17 -14.56 1.12
CA GLY A 212 -6.41 -15.32 1.29
C GLY A 212 -7.30 -15.43 0.03
N HIS A 213 -6.78 -15.14 -1.16
CA HIS A 213 -7.56 -14.98 -2.39
C HIS A 213 -7.75 -16.28 -3.18
N ILE A 214 -8.64 -17.17 -2.71
CA ILE A 214 -8.95 -18.45 -3.37
C ILE A 214 -9.48 -18.26 -4.79
N ASN A 215 -10.28 -17.23 -5.06
CA ASN A 215 -10.79 -16.91 -6.39
C ASN A 215 -9.67 -16.64 -7.41
N VAL A 216 -8.57 -16.02 -6.97
CA VAL A 216 -7.37 -15.81 -7.79
C VAL A 216 -6.63 -17.12 -8.01
N LEU A 217 -6.47 -17.96 -6.98
CA LEU A 217 -5.84 -19.27 -7.12
C LEU A 217 -6.61 -20.16 -8.11
N GLU A 218 -7.93 -20.16 -8.03
CA GLU A 218 -8.81 -20.88 -8.96
C GLU A 218 -8.71 -20.32 -10.39
N TRP A 219 -8.62 -18.99 -10.55
CA TRP A 219 -8.38 -18.39 -11.86
C TRP A 219 -7.04 -18.85 -12.44
N TRP A 220 -5.94 -18.79 -11.66
CA TRP A 220 -4.62 -19.24 -12.11
C TRP A 220 -4.67 -20.70 -12.56
N LYS A 221 -5.24 -21.59 -11.73
CA LYS A 221 -5.39 -23.01 -12.04
C LYS A 221 -6.12 -23.27 -13.36
N ASN A 222 -7.15 -22.48 -13.68
CA ASN A 222 -7.95 -22.62 -14.89
C ASN A 222 -7.48 -21.73 -16.06
N SER A 223 -6.46 -20.89 -15.85
CA SER A 223 -6.03 -19.89 -16.83
C SER A 223 -5.34 -20.51 -18.05
N GLY A 224 -4.78 -21.72 -17.92
CA GLY A 224 -3.88 -22.32 -18.91
C GLY A 224 -2.46 -21.73 -18.91
N LEU A 225 -2.15 -20.82 -17.98
CA LEU A 225 -0.81 -20.30 -17.75
C LEU A 225 0.01 -21.26 -16.90
N GLU A 226 1.33 -21.22 -17.04
CA GLU A 226 2.24 -21.97 -16.17
C GLU A 226 2.07 -21.54 -14.71
N LEU A 227 1.86 -22.50 -13.81
CA LEU A 227 1.72 -22.27 -12.37
C LEU A 227 3.09 -22.24 -11.71
N LYS A 228 3.53 -21.06 -11.30
CA LYS A 228 4.80 -20.84 -10.58
C LYS A 228 4.49 -20.59 -9.11
N TYR A 229 4.97 -21.44 -8.21
CA TYR A 229 4.82 -21.26 -6.78
C TYR A 229 5.87 -22.10 -6.03
N GLU A 230 6.32 -21.59 -4.90
CA GLU A 230 7.29 -22.28 -4.03
C GLU A 230 6.91 -22.14 -2.54
N ASN A 231 6.40 -20.98 -2.14
CA ASN A 231 6.15 -20.64 -0.74
C ASN A 231 4.66 -20.36 -0.44
N ALA A 232 3.75 -20.83 -1.29
CA ALA A 232 2.33 -20.53 -1.18
C ALA A 232 1.69 -21.02 0.13
N LEU A 233 1.96 -22.27 0.54
CA LEU A 233 1.48 -22.83 1.81
C LEU A 233 2.16 -22.16 3.02
N ASN A 234 3.45 -21.84 2.91
CA ASN A 234 4.18 -21.10 3.93
C ASN A 234 3.53 -19.72 4.16
N ALA A 235 3.23 -19.00 3.09
CA ALA A 235 2.61 -17.67 3.14
C ALA A 235 1.18 -17.71 3.68
N ALA A 236 0.36 -18.68 3.26
CA ALA A 236 -0.98 -18.89 3.81
C ALA A 236 -0.94 -19.23 5.30
N SER A 237 0.04 -20.04 5.73
CA SER A 237 0.23 -20.42 7.14
C SER A 237 0.62 -19.22 8.00
N HIS A 238 1.55 -18.40 7.51
CA HIS A 238 1.99 -17.17 8.15
C HIS A 238 0.82 -16.22 8.41
N ASN A 239 -0.02 -15.95 7.39
CA ASN A 239 -1.12 -15.00 7.54
C ASN A 239 -2.39 -15.57 8.17
N GLY A 240 -2.51 -16.88 8.33
CA GLY A 240 -3.64 -17.49 9.02
C GLY A 240 -4.77 -18.02 8.11
N HIS A 241 -4.51 -18.19 6.82
CA HIS A 241 -5.55 -18.52 5.82
C HIS A 241 -5.78 -20.02 5.69
N ILE A 242 -6.50 -20.59 6.66
CA ILE A 242 -6.86 -22.03 6.69
C ILE A 242 -7.66 -22.45 5.44
N ASN A 243 -8.56 -21.60 4.98
CA ASN A 243 -9.34 -21.83 3.76
C ASN A 243 -8.45 -21.96 2.51
N VAL A 244 -7.37 -21.19 2.42
CA VAL A 244 -6.38 -21.31 1.34
C VAL A 244 -5.57 -22.60 1.48
N LEU A 245 -5.16 -22.97 2.70
CA LEU A 245 -4.47 -24.24 2.95
C LEU A 245 -5.34 -25.44 2.55
N GLU A 246 -6.63 -25.40 2.86
CA GLU A 246 -7.60 -26.41 2.45
C GLU A 246 -7.80 -26.43 0.93
N TRP A 247 -7.83 -25.26 0.28
CA TRP A 247 -7.86 -25.20 -1.19
C TRP A 247 -6.61 -25.84 -1.81
N TRP A 248 -5.40 -25.51 -1.32
CA TRP A 248 -4.16 -26.11 -1.81
C TRP A 248 -4.17 -27.62 -1.66
N LYS A 249 -4.55 -28.14 -0.48
CA LYS A 249 -4.67 -29.57 -0.21
C LYS A 249 -5.62 -30.29 -1.19
N ASN A 250 -6.72 -29.64 -1.57
CA ASN A 250 -7.72 -30.21 -2.48
C ASN A 250 -7.51 -29.83 -3.96
N SER A 251 -6.49 -29.03 -4.27
CA SER A 251 -6.29 -28.50 -5.62
C SER A 251 -5.82 -29.55 -6.62
N GLY A 252 -5.20 -30.64 -6.15
CA GLY A 252 -4.49 -31.62 -6.98
C GLY A 252 -3.10 -31.15 -7.45
N LEU A 253 -2.63 -30.00 -6.97
CA LEU A 253 -1.28 -29.48 -7.24
C LEU A 253 -0.27 -30.05 -6.24
N GLU A 254 1.01 -30.05 -6.63
CA GLU A 254 2.10 -30.43 -5.73
C GLU A 254 2.13 -29.49 -4.51
N LEU A 255 2.18 -30.04 -3.30
CA LEU A 255 2.20 -29.26 -2.06
C LEU A 255 3.64 -28.92 -1.68
N LYS A 256 4.06 -27.70 -1.99
CA LYS A 256 5.39 -27.17 -1.66
C LYS A 256 5.36 -26.36 -0.36
N TYR A 257 6.05 -26.86 0.66
CA TYR A 257 6.22 -26.24 1.97
C TYR A 257 7.40 -26.86 2.74
N ASP A 258 7.92 -26.10 3.70
CA ASP A 258 9.02 -26.48 4.57
C ASP A 258 8.72 -26.09 6.03
N GLU A 259 9.75 -26.02 6.88
CA GLU A 259 9.59 -25.68 8.30
C GLU A 259 9.07 -24.26 8.54
N ASP A 260 9.17 -23.36 7.54
CA ASP A 260 8.72 -21.98 7.68
C ASP A 260 7.19 -21.90 7.83
N ALA A 261 6.41 -22.84 7.28
CA ALA A 261 4.96 -22.87 7.48
C ALA A 261 4.57 -22.91 8.97
N LEU A 262 5.12 -23.86 9.73
CA LEU A 262 4.82 -24.01 11.16
C LEU A 262 5.55 -22.97 12.00
N LYS A 263 6.77 -22.58 11.61
CA LYS A 263 7.56 -21.56 12.30
C LYS A 263 6.87 -20.20 12.29
N TRP A 264 6.46 -19.69 11.12
CA TRP A 264 5.80 -18.40 11.00
C TRP A 264 4.40 -18.41 11.60
N ALA A 265 3.62 -19.48 11.40
CA ALA A 265 2.33 -19.65 12.07
C ALA A 265 2.49 -19.62 13.61
N SER A 266 3.55 -20.23 14.14
CA SER A 266 3.85 -20.20 15.57
C SER A 266 4.28 -18.82 16.04
N TYR A 267 5.16 -18.16 15.28
CA TYR A 267 5.67 -16.82 15.58
C TYR A 267 4.55 -15.78 15.69
N ASP A 268 3.57 -15.85 14.79
CA ASP A 268 2.44 -14.92 14.72
C ASP A 268 1.21 -15.34 15.54
N GLY A 269 1.31 -16.39 16.35
CA GLY A 269 0.21 -16.78 17.23
C GLY A 269 -0.94 -17.51 16.55
N LYS A 270 -0.75 -18.04 15.33
CA LYS A 270 -1.80 -18.67 14.50
C LYS A 270 -2.12 -20.10 14.95
N VAL A 271 -2.61 -20.26 16.19
CA VAL A 271 -2.93 -21.59 16.78
C VAL A 271 -3.90 -22.40 15.91
N ALA A 272 -4.88 -21.75 15.28
CA ALA A 272 -5.84 -22.44 14.40
C ALA A 272 -5.17 -23.05 13.15
N VAL A 273 -4.13 -22.39 12.60
CA VAL A 273 -3.33 -22.94 11.49
C VAL A 273 -2.51 -24.13 11.96
N LEU A 274 -1.90 -24.05 13.15
CA LEU A 274 -1.15 -25.18 13.72
C LEU A 274 -2.05 -26.40 13.93
N GLU A 275 -3.28 -26.18 14.43
CA GLU A 275 -4.27 -27.23 14.58
C GLU A 275 -4.71 -27.80 13.23
N TRP A 276 -4.88 -26.97 12.20
CA TRP A 276 -5.14 -27.43 10.84
C TRP A 276 -3.99 -28.31 10.33
N TRP A 277 -2.73 -27.86 10.44
CA TRP A 277 -1.56 -28.64 10.01
C TRP A 277 -1.54 -30.01 10.69
N LYS A 278 -1.72 -30.04 12.02
CA LYS A 278 -1.76 -31.29 12.78
C LYS A 278 -2.85 -32.26 12.33
N ASN A 279 -4.01 -31.74 11.93
CA ASN A 279 -5.16 -32.54 11.51
C ASN A 279 -5.23 -32.75 9.98
N SER A 280 -4.34 -32.11 9.21
CA SER A 280 -4.37 -32.13 7.75
C SER A 280 -3.97 -33.49 7.15
N GLY A 281 -3.22 -34.30 7.91
CA GLY A 281 -2.58 -35.53 7.41
C GLY A 281 -1.28 -35.29 6.63
N LEU A 282 -0.84 -34.03 6.52
CA LEU A 282 0.45 -33.66 5.90
C LEU A 282 1.60 -33.87 6.88
N GLU A 283 2.80 -34.11 6.34
CA GLU A 283 4.02 -34.18 7.15
C GLU A 283 4.26 -32.84 7.86
N LEU A 284 4.46 -32.89 9.19
CA LEU A 284 4.75 -31.72 9.99
C LEU A 284 6.26 -31.45 9.96
N LYS A 285 6.67 -30.43 9.20
CA LYS A 285 8.05 -29.95 9.13
C LYS A 285 8.23 -28.79 10.11
N TYR A 286 9.14 -28.92 11.07
CA TYR A 286 9.43 -27.85 12.03
C TYR A 286 10.82 -28.00 12.63
N SER A 287 11.43 -26.86 12.96
CA SER A 287 12.71 -26.84 13.65
C SER A 287 12.60 -27.29 15.10
N LYS A 288 13.56 -28.08 15.57
CA LYS A 288 13.69 -28.51 16.97
C LYS A 288 13.84 -27.34 17.95
N ASN A 289 14.32 -26.20 17.47
CA ASN A 289 14.55 -24.99 18.28
C ASN A 289 13.34 -24.05 18.37
N ILE A 290 12.17 -24.43 17.86
CA ILE A 290 10.97 -23.58 17.82
C ILE A 290 10.57 -23.02 19.20
N LEU A 291 10.85 -23.75 20.28
CA LEU A 291 10.57 -23.27 21.65
C LEU A 291 11.43 -22.08 22.06
N TYR A 292 12.65 -21.94 21.55
CA TYR A 292 13.51 -20.78 21.81
C TYR A 292 12.87 -19.51 21.26
N ASP A 293 12.50 -19.54 19.98
CA ASP A 293 11.90 -18.40 19.28
C ASP A 293 10.59 -17.97 19.97
N LEU A 294 9.76 -18.93 20.33
CA LEU A 294 8.48 -18.67 20.99
C LEU A 294 8.62 -18.15 22.42
N TYR A 295 9.62 -18.62 23.16
CA TYR A 295 9.92 -18.12 24.50
C TYR A 295 10.31 -16.64 24.46
N THR A 296 11.20 -16.24 23.54
CA THR A 296 11.62 -14.83 23.40
C THR A 296 10.46 -13.91 23.04
N LYS A 297 9.50 -14.38 22.23
CA LYS A 297 8.31 -13.63 21.79
C LYS A 297 7.13 -13.67 22.77
N LYS A 298 7.23 -14.43 23.87
CA LYS A 298 6.19 -14.59 24.90
C LYS A 298 4.84 -15.11 24.35
N GLN A 299 4.86 -15.94 23.31
CA GLN A 299 3.67 -16.53 22.68
C GLN A 299 3.08 -17.67 23.53
N LYS A 300 2.51 -17.36 24.71
CA LYS A 300 2.03 -18.35 25.69
C LYS A 300 1.02 -19.36 25.12
N ASN A 301 0.08 -18.90 24.29
CA ASN A 301 -0.96 -19.77 23.72
C ASN A 301 -0.37 -20.78 22.74
N VAL A 302 0.63 -20.38 21.96
CA VAL A 302 1.33 -21.26 21.03
C VAL A 302 2.22 -22.24 21.78
N LEU A 303 2.93 -21.81 22.83
CA LEU A 303 3.70 -22.70 23.70
C LEU A 303 2.82 -23.78 24.34
N LYS A 304 1.61 -23.41 24.79
CA LYS A 304 0.61 -24.38 25.30
C LYS A 304 0.19 -25.37 24.23
N TRP A 305 -0.03 -24.89 23.01
CA TRP A 305 -0.36 -25.76 21.88
C TRP A 305 0.77 -26.75 21.60
N TRP A 306 2.02 -26.29 21.48
CA TRP A 306 3.18 -27.16 21.26
C TRP A 306 3.34 -28.20 22.38
N LYS A 307 3.21 -27.79 23.65
CA LYS A 307 3.23 -28.73 24.79
C LYS A 307 2.12 -29.79 24.71
N LYS A 308 0.91 -29.40 24.31
CA LYS A 308 -0.25 -30.30 24.16
C LYS A 308 -0.18 -31.16 22.89
N SER A 309 0.56 -30.73 21.87
CA SER A 309 0.67 -31.41 20.57
C SER A 309 1.24 -32.82 20.67
N LYS A 310 2.07 -33.09 21.71
CA LYS A 310 2.87 -34.31 21.91
C LYS A 310 3.89 -34.56 20.79
N LEU A 311 4.20 -33.55 19.99
CA LEU A 311 5.29 -33.60 19.02
C LEU A 311 6.65 -33.65 19.75
N PRO A 312 7.67 -34.31 19.19
CA PRO A 312 9.00 -34.29 19.79
C PRO A 312 9.54 -32.85 19.81
N LEU A 313 9.85 -32.38 21.02
CA LEU A 313 10.36 -31.05 21.30
C LEU A 313 11.73 -31.16 21.97
N GLU A 314 12.70 -30.39 21.47
CA GLU A 314 13.97 -30.20 22.17
C GLU A 314 13.88 -28.92 23.02
N TYR A 315 14.42 -28.99 24.24
CA TYR A 315 14.47 -27.85 25.14
C TYR A 315 15.87 -27.22 25.06
N PRO A 316 16.01 -26.06 24.40
CA PRO A 316 17.34 -25.50 24.10
C PRO A 316 18.06 -24.93 25.34
N SER A 317 17.35 -24.78 26.47
CA SER A 317 17.97 -24.44 27.76
C SER A 317 17.12 -24.93 28.94
N TRP A 318 17.77 -25.09 30.11
CA TRP A 318 17.08 -25.44 31.34
C TRP A 318 16.05 -24.37 31.76
N THR A 319 16.30 -23.11 31.45
CA THR A 319 15.37 -21.99 31.65
C THR A 319 14.08 -22.16 30.87
N ILE A 320 14.17 -22.52 29.59
CA ILE A 320 13.00 -22.75 28.73
C ILE A 320 12.25 -23.99 29.19
N TYR A 321 12.96 -25.04 29.61
CA TYR A 321 12.34 -26.23 30.20
C TYR A 321 11.51 -25.90 31.45
N LEU A 322 12.09 -25.16 32.42
CA LEU A 322 11.37 -24.74 33.63
C LEU A 322 10.17 -23.86 33.30
N TYR A 323 10.33 -22.92 32.35
CA TYR A 323 9.24 -22.08 31.88
C TYR A 323 8.08 -22.91 31.32
N MET A 324 8.39 -23.84 30.42
CA MET A 324 7.43 -24.75 29.81
C MET A 324 6.78 -25.69 30.83
N LYS A 325 7.47 -26.07 31.91
CA LYS A 325 6.95 -26.97 32.94
C LYS A 325 5.97 -26.26 33.88
N PHE A 326 6.28 -25.05 34.32
CA PHE A 326 5.57 -24.37 35.42
C PHE A 326 4.67 -23.21 34.98
N PHE A 327 4.89 -22.60 33.82
CA PHE A 327 4.20 -21.36 33.41
C PHE A 327 3.40 -21.47 32.11
N VAL A 328 3.53 -22.60 31.41
CA VAL A 328 2.79 -22.96 30.19
C VAL A 328 1.94 -24.17 30.49
#